data_AF-A0AAN8XUC8-F1
#
_entry.id   AF-A0AAN8XUC8-F1
#
_cell.length_a   1.000
_cell.length_b   1.000
_cell.length_c   1.000
_cell.angle_alpha   90.00
_cell.angle_beta   90.00
_cell.angle_gamma   90.00
#
_symmetry.space_group_name_H-M   'P 1'
#
loop_
_entity.id
_entity.type
_entity.pdbx_description
1 polymer ?
#
loop_
_entity_poly.entity_id
_entity_poly.type
_entity_poly.pdbx_seq_one_letter_code
_entity_poly.pdbx_strand_id
1 'polypeptide(L)' 'LPELAAVGDVIERARESRLRYFGHVVRRGEKEPIRRAKNMPVIGRRSVGCQHIRWMDVVGKDIVEVGLEEGDARDRN' A
#
# COMPACT_ATOMS: atom_id res chain seq x y z
N LEU A 1 -1.98 -4.72 -34.28
CA LEU A 1 -3.04 -4.13 -33.42
C LEU A 1 -2.37 -3.61 -32.15
N PRO A 2 -2.05 -2.30 -32.06
CA PRO A 2 -1.23 -1.73 -30.98
C PRO A 2 -2.04 -1.21 -29.78
N GLU A 3 -3.35 -1.42 -29.77
CA GLU A 3 -4.29 -0.81 -28.80
C GLU A 3 -4.25 -1.47 -27.40
N LEU A 4 -3.68 -2.68 -27.27
CA LEU A 4 -3.56 -3.40 -26.00
C LEU A 4 -2.37 -2.97 -25.13
N ALA A 5 -1.44 -2.18 -25.66
CA ALA A 5 -0.23 -1.76 -24.94
C ALA A 5 -0.47 -0.61 -23.94
N ALA A 6 -1.64 0.03 -23.97
CA ALA A 6 -1.96 1.19 -23.11
C ALA A 6 -2.52 0.80 -21.72
N VAL A 7 -2.84 -0.48 -21.51
CA VAL A 7 -3.21 -1.01 -20.19
C VAL A 7 -1.97 -1.71 -19.65
N GLY A 8 -1.19 -1.02 -18.82
CA GLY A 8 -0.11 -1.68 -18.06
C GLY A 8 -0.67 -2.90 -17.32
N ASP A 9 0.19 -3.89 -17.04
CA ASP A 9 -0.22 -5.10 -16.32
C ASP A 9 -1.07 -4.73 -15.09
N VAL A 10 -2.21 -5.42 -14.94
CA VAL A 10 -3.18 -5.15 -13.88
C VAL A 10 -2.53 -5.18 -12.50
N ILE A 11 -1.50 -6.01 -12.35
CA ILE A 11 -0.68 -6.14 -11.14
C ILE A 11 0.07 -4.83 -10.88
N GLU A 12 0.75 -4.29 -11.90
CA GLU A 12 1.50 -3.02 -11.81
C GLU A 12 0.57 -1.85 -11.47
N ARG A 13 -0.60 -1.78 -12.12
CA ARG A 13 -1.56 -0.69 -11.85
C ARG A 13 -2.14 -0.77 -10.45
N ALA A 14 -2.38 -1.98 -9.95
CA ALA A 14 -2.81 -2.21 -8.58
C ALA A 14 -1.71 -1.84 -7.58
N ARG A 15 -0.44 -2.19 -7.87
CA ARG A 15 0.73 -1.82 -7.06
C ARG A 15 0.88 -0.29 -6.97
N GLU A 16 0.89 0.39 -8.11
CA GLU A 16 0.97 1.86 -8.20
C GLU A 16 -0.13 2.53 -7.36
N SER A 17 -1.36 2.04 -7.48
CA SER A 17 -2.50 2.57 -6.73
C SER A 17 -2.36 2.37 -5.22
N ARG A 18 -1.87 1.21 -4.78
CA ARG A 18 -1.59 0.92 -3.36
C ARG A 18 -0.49 1.84 -2.82
N LEU A 19 0.62 1.99 -3.54
CA LEU A 19 1.74 2.86 -3.14
C LEU A 19 1.34 4.34 -3.11
N ARG A 20 0.54 4.81 -4.08
CA ARG A 20 -0.02 6.16 -4.08
C ARG A 20 -0.89 6.41 -2.84
N TYR A 21 -1.75 5.46 -2.48
CA TYR A 21 -2.58 5.57 -1.29
C TYR A 21 -1.74 5.49 -0.01
N PHE A 22 -0.70 4.66 0.03
CA PHE A 22 0.25 4.64 1.15
C PHE A 22 0.93 6.00 1.34
N GLY A 23 1.40 6.62 0.27
CA GLY A 23 1.91 8.00 0.31
C GLY A 23 0.87 8.98 0.86
N HIS A 24 -0.38 8.88 0.42
CA HIS A 24 -1.47 9.68 0.99
C HIS A 24 -1.60 9.48 2.50
N VAL A 25 -1.64 8.23 2.99
CA VAL A 25 -1.71 7.91 4.42
C VAL A 25 -0.51 8.49 5.20
N VAL A 26 0.72 8.33 4.69
CA VAL A 26 1.95 8.80 5.35
C VAL A 26 2.02 10.31 5.49
N ARG A 27 1.46 11.03 4.51
CA ARG A 27 1.44 12.50 4.49
C ARG A 27 0.34 13.11 5.35
N ARG A 28 -0.63 12.32 5.84
CA ARG A 28 -1.64 12.81 6.79
C ARG A 28 -1.01 13.06 8.16
N GLY A 29 -1.59 14.01 8.91
CA GLY A 29 -1.15 14.31 10.28
C GLY A 29 -1.27 13.10 11.20
N GLU A 30 -0.38 12.98 12.18
CA GLU A 30 -0.30 11.82 13.08
C GLU A 30 -1.60 11.56 13.86
N LYS A 31 -2.32 12.63 14.21
CA LYS A 31 -3.60 12.55 14.94
C LYS A 31 -4.78 12.14 14.06
N GLU A 32 -4.60 12.12 12.74
CA GLU A 32 -5.70 11.79 11.85
C GLU A 32 -6.06 10.29 11.87
N PRO A 33 -7.35 9.95 11.79
CA PRO A 33 -7.82 8.57 11.92
C PRO A 33 -7.13 7.59 10.96
N ILE A 34 -6.92 8.00 9.70
CA ILE A 34 -6.32 7.16 8.65
C ILE A 34 -4.86 6.83 8.99
N ARG A 35 -4.09 7.82 9.46
CA ARG A 35 -2.68 7.62 9.86
C ARG A 35 -2.59 6.76 11.12
N ARG A 36 -3.50 6.97 12.08
CA ARG A 36 -3.57 6.14 13.30
C ARG A 36 -3.93 4.68 12.98
N ALA A 37 -4.89 4.47 12.07
CA ALA A 37 -5.31 3.13 11.65
C ALA A 37 -4.15 2.32 11.03
N LYS A 38 -3.20 2.97 10.32
CA LYS A 38 -1.98 2.31 9.79
C LYS A 38 -1.26 1.50 10.87
N ASN A 39 -1.11 2.08 12.06
CA ASN A 39 -0.28 1.53 13.14
C ASN A 39 -1.12 0.90 14.27
N MET A 40 -2.43 0.81 14.10
CA MET A 40 -3.31 0.33 15.16
C MET A 40 -3.11 -1.18 15.38
N PRO A 41 -2.83 -1.63 16.61
CA PRO A 41 -2.78 -3.06 16.90
C PRO A 41 -4.18 -3.65 16.75
N VAL A 42 -4.31 -4.71 15.96
CA VAL A 42 -5.56 -5.46 15.84
C VAL A 42 -5.59 -6.50 16.95
N ILE A 43 -6.34 -6.21 18.01
CA ILE A 43 -6.48 -7.08 19.19
C ILE A 43 -7.60 -8.11 18.93
N GLY A 44 -7.32 -9.39 19.17
CA GLY A 44 -8.30 -10.47 19.08
C GLY A 44 -7.78 -11.73 18.37
N ARG A 45 -8.48 -12.84 18.55
CA ARG A 45 -8.21 -14.09 17.83
C ARG A 45 -8.76 -13.94 16.41
N ARG A 46 -7.87 -13.95 15.41
CA ARG A 46 -8.29 -13.93 14.01
C ARG A 46 -9.00 -15.24 13.65
N SER A 47 -9.96 -15.16 12.74
CA SER A 47 -10.66 -16.34 12.25
C SER A 47 -9.70 -17.28 11.54
N VAL A 48 -9.85 -18.58 11.79
CA VAL A 48 -9.18 -19.64 11.06
C VAL A 48 -9.79 -19.77 9.66
N GLY A 49 -8.95 -19.84 8.63
CA GLY A 49 -9.38 -20.04 7.24
C GLY A 49 -9.43 -18.78 6.36
N CYS A 50 -9.23 -17.58 6.91
CA CYS A 50 -9.10 -16.36 6.12
C CYS A 50 -7.62 -16.07 5.79
N GLN A 51 -7.35 -15.36 4.68
CA GLN A 51 -6.01 -14.88 4.37
C GLN A 51 -5.48 -14.01 5.53
N HIS A 52 -4.32 -14.36 6.06
CA HIS A 52 -3.71 -13.64 7.19
C HIS A 52 -3.01 -12.32 6.78
N ILE A 53 -3.05 -11.97 5.50
CA ILE A 53 -2.32 -10.84 4.90
C ILE A 53 -3.01 -9.51 5.25
N ARG A 54 -2.26 -8.58 5.85
CA ARG A 54 -2.69 -7.19 6.04
C ARG A 54 -2.34 -6.35 4.81
N TRP A 55 -3.04 -5.25 4.63
CA TRP A 55 -2.68 -4.24 3.63
C TRP A 55 -1.22 -3.79 3.76
N MET A 56 -0.74 -3.56 4.98
CA MET A 56 0.66 -3.20 5.23
C MET A 56 1.67 -4.30 4.84
N ASP A 57 1.27 -5.57 4.90
CA ASP A 57 2.14 -6.67 4.46
C ASP A 57 2.30 -6.67 2.92
N VAL A 58 1.27 -6.25 2.18
CA VAL A 58 1.32 -6.08 0.73
C VAL A 58 2.11 -4.83 0.35
N VAL A 59 1.84 -3.69 1.02
CA VAL A 59 2.57 -2.44 0.78
C VAL A 59 4.07 -2.62 1.02
N GLY A 60 4.46 -3.32 2.09
CA GLY A 60 5.87 -3.59 2.35
C GLY A 60 6.53 -4.39 1.23
N LYS A 61 5.84 -5.38 0.65
CA LYS A 61 6.33 -6.13 -0.52
C LYS A 61 6.43 -5.23 -1.75
N ASP A 62 5.39 -4.43 -2.01
CA ASP A 62 5.35 -3.52 -3.15
C ASP A 62 6.55 -2.56 -3.12
N ILE A 63 6.84 -1.95 -1.96
CA ILE A 63 7.98 -1.03 -1.75
C ILE A 63 9.31 -1.71 -2.12
N VAL A 64 9.52 -2.94 -1.63
CA VAL A 64 10.74 -3.71 -1.93
C VAL A 64 10.82 -4.10 -3.40
N GLU A 65 9.71 -4.54 -4.01
CA GLU A 65 9.65 -4.93 -5.42
C GLU A 65 10.01 -3.78 -6.38
N VAL A 66 9.64 -2.54 -6.04
CA VAL A 66 9.97 -1.37 -6.85
C VAL A 66 11.27 -0.67 -6.44
N GLY A 67 11.97 -1.17 -5.42
CA GLY A 67 13.24 -0.60 -4.95
C GLY A 67 13.10 0.75 -4.25
N LEU A 68 11.96 1.02 -3.61
CA LEU A 68 11.71 2.23 -2.83
C LEU A 68 11.99 2.01 -1.34
N GLU A 69 12.00 3.10 -0.58
CA GLU A 69 11.99 3.13 0.87
C GLU A 69 10.70 3.78 1.41
N GLU A 70 10.35 3.53 2.67
CA GLU A 70 9.18 4.20 3.29
C GLU A 70 9.32 5.74 3.30
N GLY A 71 10.55 6.25 3.28
CA GLY A 71 10.86 7.69 3.22
C GLY A 71 10.34 8.36 1.95
N ASP A 72 10.37 7.64 0.82
CA ASP A 72 9.95 8.12 -0.50
C ASP A 72 8.46 8.44 -0.55
N ALA A 73 7.67 7.91 0.37
CA ALA A 73 6.25 8.24 0.51
C ALA A 73 5.99 9.73 0.77
N ARG A 74 7.00 10.51 1.19
CA ARG A 74 6.89 11.96 1.34
C ARG A 74 7.20 12.73 0.04
N ASP A 75 7.92 12.12 -0.88
CA ASP A 75 8.18 12.71 -2.18
C ASP A 75 6.89 12.74 -3.03
N ARG A 76 6.74 13.81 -3.81
CA ARG A 76 5.62 14.02 -4.74
C ARG A 76 6.07 14.09 -6.19
N ASN A 77 7.40 14.06 -6.44
CA ASN A 77 8.00 14.16 -7.76
C ASN A 77 8.27 12.79 -8.37
#